data_AF-A0A3Q9J5T0-F1
#
_entry.id   AF-A0A3Q9J5T0-F1
#
_cell.length_a   1.000
_cell.length_b   1.000
_cell.length_c   1.000
_cell.angle_alpha   90.00
_cell.angle_beta   90.00
_cell.angle_gamma   90.00
#
_symmetry.space_group_name_H-M   'P 1'
#
loop_
_entity.id
_entity.type
_entity.pdbx_description
1 polymer ?
#
loop_
_entity_poly.entity_id
_entity_poly.type
_entity_poly.pdbx_seq_one_letter_code
_entity_poly.pdbx_strand_id
1 'polypeptide(L)'
;MNDYYGYDGLSGGAVVALILVYTILPLAIYALYSWFYMKIFEKAGVQGKWRAWVPVYSTMIFYKLGDLSPWLVLYLMGAGIVGAIIPFLGWFLILPLVGIAGRVIDLIAAWRVGLKLQKDAVWVVLYFFLPPVWLGINAFDKSRWNPAIQPASWAANGLLGDRTVWDGIPAQASAAAPNAGYGSPQGYAQPGPQGYAPPAQPGYAPPAQPGYAQPAAPATGAPVPPATPPAAPSAPPAAPSAPPAAPTAPPAAPPASPTTPPTDPTQPPA
;
A
#
# COMPACT_ATOMS: atom_id res chain seq x y z
N MET A 1 69.47 12.85 1.91
CA MET A 1 68.26 12.87 1.06
C MET A 1 67.99 11.47 0.55
N ASN A 2 66.98 10.82 1.10
CA ASN A 2 66.24 9.73 0.44
C ASN A 2 64.91 9.64 1.16
N ASP A 3 64.13 10.72 1.06
CA ASP A 3 62.68 10.74 1.26
C ASP A 3 62.04 10.02 0.05
N TYR A 4 62.40 8.75 -0.13
CA TYR A 4 62.02 7.95 -1.28
C TYR A 4 60.72 7.22 -0.90
N TYR A 5 59.62 7.95 -1.08
CA TYR A 5 58.24 7.47 -1.12
C TYR A 5 57.69 6.90 0.20
N GLY A 6 57.34 7.82 1.10
CA GLY A 6 56.28 7.61 2.08
C GLY A 6 54.96 7.28 1.38
N TYR A 7 54.83 6.04 0.94
CA TYR A 7 53.54 5.39 0.74
C TYR A 7 53.05 5.04 2.14
N ASP A 8 52.56 6.04 2.87
CA ASP A 8 51.74 5.81 4.06
C ASP A 8 50.44 5.16 3.57
N GLY A 9 50.53 3.87 3.26
CA GLY A 9 49.37 3.03 3.05
C GLY A 9 48.51 3.11 4.30
N LEU A 10 47.19 3.05 4.11
CA LEU A 10 46.23 2.89 5.20
C LEU A 10 46.78 1.86 6.20
N SER A 11 46.88 2.26 7.47
CA SER A 11 47.33 1.35 8.52
C SER A 11 46.50 0.07 8.49
N GLY A 12 47.07 -1.07 8.87
CA GLY A 12 46.34 -2.35 8.84
C GLY A 12 44.99 -2.28 9.57
N GLY A 13 44.91 -1.51 10.66
CA GLY A 13 43.65 -1.22 11.37
C GLY A 13 42.65 -0.41 10.54
N ALA A 14 43.11 0.58 9.77
CA ALA A 14 42.26 1.37 8.89
C ALA A 14 41.73 0.55 7.71
N VAL A 15 42.52 -0.37 7.14
CA VAL A 15 42.06 -1.31 6.11
C VAL A 15 40.96 -2.23 6.66
N VAL A 16 41.15 -2.79 7.85
CA VAL A 16 40.13 -3.63 8.51
C VAL A 16 38.86 -2.83 8.78
N ALA A 17 38.97 -1.59 9.26
CA ALA A 17 37.82 -0.71 9.48
C ALA A 17 37.05 -0.43 8.17
N LEU A 18 37.76 -0.13 7.08
CA LEU A 18 37.12 0.07 5.77
C LEU A 18 36.43 -1.20 5.27
N ILE A 19 37.07 -2.37 5.40
CA ILE A 19 36.44 -3.65 5.04
C ILE A 19 35.14 -3.85 5.82
N LEU A 20 35.15 -3.65 7.14
CA LEU A 20 33.96 -3.78 7.97
C LEU A 20 32.88 -2.78 7.56
N VAL A 21 33.24 -1.53 7.30
CA VAL A 21 32.29 -0.50 6.85
C VAL A 21 31.72 -0.83 5.48
N TYR A 22 32.51 -1.29 4.51
CA TYR A 22 32.00 -1.59 3.16
C TYR A 22 31.29 -2.94 3.05
N THR A 23 31.41 -3.82 4.05
CA THR A 23 30.74 -5.13 4.04
C THR A 23 29.59 -5.21 5.05
N ILE A 24 29.85 -4.92 6.32
CA ILE A 24 28.86 -5.10 7.39
C ILE A 24 27.80 -4.01 7.36
N LEU A 25 28.18 -2.75 7.11
CA LEU A 25 27.22 -1.64 7.12
C LEU A 25 26.13 -1.80 6.03
N PRO A 26 26.45 -2.10 4.75
CA PRO A 26 25.42 -2.37 3.74
C PRO A 26 24.51 -3.54 4.09
N LEU A 27 25.05 -4.61 4.68
CA LEU A 27 24.26 -5.77 5.12
C LEU A 27 23.33 -5.41 6.28
N ALA A 28 23.78 -4.61 7.23
CA ALA A 28 22.96 -4.11 8.33
C ALA A 28 21.84 -3.19 7.82
N ILE A 29 22.16 -2.27 6.91
CA ILE A 29 21.17 -1.42 6.24
C ILE A 29 20.15 -2.28 5.49
N TYR A 30 20.60 -3.26 4.71
CA TYR A 30 19.73 -4.18 3.98
C TYR A 30 18.78 -4.93 4.92
N ALA A 31 19.30 -5.49 6.02
CA ALA A 31 18.50 -6.19 7.02
C ALA A 31 17.46 -5.26 7.67
N LEU A 32 17.82 -4.00 7.94
CA LEU A 32 16.91 -2.98 8.47
C LEU A 32 15.75 -2.71 7.49
N TYR A 33 16.04 -2.45 6.21
CA TYR A 33 15.02 -2.25 5.19
C TYR A 33 14.12 -3.49 5.01
N SER A 34 14.72 -4.68 4.96
CA SER A 34 14.00 -5.96 4.84
C SER A 34 13.05 -6.17 6.01
N TRP A 35 13.49 -5.82 7.23
CA TRP A 35 12.68 -5.89 8.43
C TRP A 35 11.51 -4.91 8.42
N PHE A 36 11.71 -3.66 7.95
CA PHE A 36 10.62 -2.70 7.79
C PHE A 36 9.61 -3.15 6.73
N TYR A 37 10.09 -3.62 5.57
CA TYR A 37 9.21 -4.18 4.54
C TYR A 37 8.39 -5.36 5.06
N MET A 38 9.02 -6.27 5.82
CA MET A 38 8.32 -7.40 6.43
C MET A 38 7.11 -6.94 7.24
N LYS A 39 7.24 -5.88 8.04
CA LYS A 39 6.15 -5.34 8.86
C LYS A 39 5.06 -4.68 8.02
N ILE A 40 5.43 -3.92 6.99
CA ILE A 40 4.46 -3.31 6.07
C ILE A 40 3.70 -4.40 5.29
N PHE A 41 4.41 -5.43 4.83
CA PHE A 41 3.83 -6.56 4.08
C PHE A 41 2.89 -7.39 4.93
N GLU A 42 3.23 -7.65 6.20
CA GLU A 42 2.33 -8.26 7.19
C GLU A 42 1.04 -7.45 7.33
N LYS A 43 1.13 -6.12 7.48
CA LYS A 43 -0.04 -5.24 7.55
C LYS A 43 -0.89 -5.32 6.29
N ALA A 44 -0.25 -5.40 5.13
CA ALA A 44 -0.92 -5.50 3.84
C ALA A 44 -1.52 -6.88 3.54
N GLY A 45 -1.30 -7.89 4.40
CA GLY A 45 -1.83 -9.24 4.21
C GLY A 45 -0.98 -10.12 3.27
N VAL A 46 0.27 -9.75 3.00
CA VAL A 46 1.20 -10.58 2.23
C VAL A 46 1.63 -11.80 3.04
N GLN A 47 1.48 -12.98 2.44
CA GLN A 47 1.84 -14.25 3.04
C GLN A 47 3.34 -14.54 2.89
N GLY A 48 3.95 -14.99 3.97
CA GLY A 48 5.36 -15.39 3.98
C GLY A 48 6.31 -14.20 4.17
N LYS A 49 6.83 -14.06 5.39
CA LYS A 49 7.76 -12.99 5.77
C LYS A 49 9.07 -12.99 4.98
N TRP A 50 9.50 -14.17 4.51
CA TRP A 50 10.73 -14.34 3.72
C TRP A 50 10.73 -13.49 2.44
N ARG A 51 9.55 -13.16 1.90
CA ARG A 51 9.42 -12.35 0.68
C ARG A 51 10.01 -10.95 0.82
N ALA A 52 10.02 -10.39 2.04
CA ALA A 52 10.66 -9.11 2.33
C ALA A 52 12.19 -9.17 2.35
N TRP A 53 12.76 -10.36 2.55
CA TRP A 53 14.19 -10.63 2.63
C TRP A 53 14.81 -11.09 1.31
N VAL A 54 14.01 -11.21 0.25
CA VAL A 54 14.53 -11.52 -1.09
C VAL A 54 14.73 -10.20 -1.83
N PRO A 55 15.97 -9.88 -2.22
CA PRO A 55 16.26 -8.68 -3.00
C PRO A 55 15.44 -8.65 -4.28
N VAL A 56 15.16 -7.45 -4.80
CA VAL A 56 14.33 -7.20 -6.00
C VAL A 56 12.86 -7.58 -5.78
N TYR A 57 12.59 -8.82 -5.36
CA TYR A 57 11.25 -9.34 -5.13
C TYR A 57 10.49 -8.53 -4.08
N SER A 58 11.13 -8.14 -2.97
CA SER A 58 10.54 -7.25 -1.98
C SER A 58 10.12 -5.90 -2.58
N THR A 59 10.97 -5.28 -3.40
CA THR A 59 10.63 -4.04 -4.13
C THR A 59 9.49 -4.24 -5.10
N MET A 60 9.45 -5.36 -5.82
CA MET A 60 8.34 -5.70 -6.72
C MET A 60 7.01 -5.81 -5.95
N ILE A 61 7.01 -6.42 -4.76
CA ILE A 61 5.83 -6.47 -3.88
C ILE A 61 5.44 -5.06 -3.44
N PHE A 62 6.40 -4.23 -3.03
CA PHE A 62 6.11 -2.85 -2.63
C PHE A 62 5.45 -2.05 -3.75
N TYR A 63 5.92 -2.20 -5.00
CA TYR A 63 5.30 -1.57 -6.17
C TYR A 63 3.89 -2.10 -6.39
N LYS A 64 3.71 -3.42 -6.31
CA LYS A 64 2.40 -4.05 -6.42
C LYS A 64 1.42 -3.49 -5.39
N LEU A 65 1.82 -3.41 -4.13
CA LEU A 65 1.05 -2.79 -3.05
C LEU A 65 0.80 -1.29 -3.28
N GLY A 66 1.64 -0.62 -4.07
CA GLY A 66 1.48 0.76 -4.52
C GLY A 66 0.68 0.95 -5.81
N ASP A 67 -0.08 -0.05 -6.27
CA ASP A 67 -0.85 -0.03 -7.53
C ASP A 67 0.00 0.13 -8.79
N LEU A 68 1.27 -0.28 -8.72
CA LEU A 68 2.21 -0.25 -9.83
C LEU A 68 2.56 -1.66 -10.29
N SER A 69 2.84 -1.79 -11.58
CA SER A 69 3.31 -3.05 -12.16
C SER A 69 4.60 -3.50 -11.48
N PRO A 70 4.66 -4.73 -10.93
CA PRO A 70 5.85 -5.23 -10.25
C PRO A 70 7.06 -5.34 -11.20
N TRP A 71 6.82 -5.49 -12.50
CA TRP A 71 7.87 -5.65 -13.51
C TRP A 71 8.66 -4.36 -13.80
N LEU A 72 8.16 -3.19 -13.39
CA LEU A 72 8.86 -1.92 -13.55
C LEU A 72 10.25 -1.94 -12.89
N VAL A 73 10.40 -2.66 -11.78
CA VAL A 73 11.70 -2.84 -11.10
C VAL A 73 12.72 -3.49 -12.05
N LEU A 74 12.30 -4.49 -12.82
CA LEU A 74 13.18 -5.19 -13.76
C LEU A 74 13.49 -4.34 -14.99
N TYR A 75 12.54 -3.55 -15.49
CA TYR A 75 12.81 -2.61 -16.58
C TYR A 75 13.80 -1.53 -16.18
N LEU A 76 13.65 -0.97 -14.97
CA LEU A 76 14.60 0.01 -14.43
C LEU A 76 15.99 -0.62 -14.23
N MET A 77 16.05 -1.82 -13.68
CA MET A 77 17.32 -2.54 -13.49
C MET A 77 17.99 -2.86 -14.82
N GLY A 78 17.24 -3.42 -15.78
CA GLY A 78 17.72 -3.73 -17.12
C GLY A 78 18.20 -2.49 -17.86
N ALA A 79 17.45 -1.39 -17.81
CA ALA A 79 17.85 -0.11 -18.37
C ALA A 79 19.11 0.45 -17.68
N GLY A 80 19.25 0.25 -16.37
CA GLY A 80 20.46 0.60 -15.63
C GLY A 80 21.68 -0.20 -16.07
N ILE A 81 21.54 -1.53 -16.24
CA ILE A 81 22.62 -2.39 -16.74
C ILE A 81 23.03 -2.01 -18.17
N VAL A 82 22.05 -1.84 -19.06
CA VAL A 82 22.30 -1.41 -20.45
C VAL A 82 22.96 -0.04 -20.47
N GLY A 83 22.47 0.91 -19.66
CA GLY A 83 23.05 2.24 -19.51
C GLY A 83 24.48 2.22 -18.95
N ALA A 84 24.85 1.25 -18.12
CA ALA A 84 26.21 1.13 -17.59
C ALA A 84 27.22 0.66 -18.65
N ILE A 85 26.78 -0.15 -19.62
CA ILE A 85 27.64 -0.74 -20.66
C ILE A 85 27.90 0.24 -21.81
N ILE A 86 26.97 1.18 -22.08
CA ILE A 86 27.11 2.15 -23.16
C ILE A 86 27.95 3.35 -22.67
N PRO A 87 29.21 3.51 -23.11
CA PRO A 87 30.04 4.64 -22.66
C PRO A 87 29.46 5.97 -23.17
N PHE A 88 29.74 7.05 -22.42
CA PHE A 88 29.27 8.41 -22.66
C PHE A 88 27.74 8.57 -22.67
N LEU A 89 27.01 8.05 -23.66
CA LEU A 89 25.55 8.17 -23.73
C LEU A 89 24.88 7.49 -22.53
N GLY A 90 25.34 6.29 -22.18
CA GLY A 90 24.80 5.57 -21.04
C GLY A 90 25.05 6.30 -19.73
N TRP A 91 26.27 6.76 -19.49
CA TRP A 91 26.65 7.39 -18.22
C TRP A 91 26.08 8.80 -18.03
N PHE A 92 26.00 9.60 -19.09
CA PHE A 92 25.59 11.01 -18.99
C PHE A 92 24.12 11.26 -19.34
N LEU A 93 23.43 10.33 -20.01
CA LEU A 93 22.01 10.46 -20.35
C LEU A 93 21.15 9.34 -19.78
N ILE A 94 21.47 8.07 -20.09
CA ILE A 94 20.58 6.95 -19.74
C ILE A 94 20.55 6.73 -18.22
N LEU A 95 21.69 6.61 -17.55
CA LEU A 95 21.76 6.35 -16.11
C LEU A 95 21.10 7.46 -15.28
N PRO A 96 21.32 8.77 -15.54
CA PRO A 96 20.59 9.83 -14.86
C PRO A 96 19.08 9.74 -15.06
N LEU A 97 18.61 9.49 -16.29
CA LEU A 97 17.18 9.36 -16.58
C LEU A 97 16.56 8.14 -15.88
N VAL A 98 17.24 7.00 -15.89
CA VAL A 98 16.80 5.79 -15.18
C VAL A 98 16.76 6.03 -13.67
N GLY A 99 17.76 6.73 -13.11
CA GLY A 99 17.79 7.10 -11.70
C GLY A 99 16.62 8.01 -11.30
N ILE A 100 16.34 9.04 -12.11
CA ILE A 100 15.20 9.94 -11.90
C ILE A 100 13.88 9.17 -12.04
N ALA A 101 13.72 8.36 -13.09
CA ALA A 101 12.52 7.57 -13.31
C ALA A 101 12.29 6.59 -12.14
N GLY A 102 13.33 5.88 -11.71
CA GLY A 102 13.27 4.99 -10.54
C GLY A 102 12.82 5.75 -9.29
N ARG A 103 13.41 6.92 -9.03
CA ARG A 103 13.03 7.74 -7.88
C ARG A 103 11.57 8.19 -7.93
N VAL A 104 11.07 8.60 -9.09
CA VAL A 104 9.67 9.00 -9.28
C VAL A 104 8.72 7.82 -9.06
N ILE A 105 9.04 6.64 -9.59
CA ILE A 105 8.21 5.44 -9.40
C ILE A 105 8.20 5.01 -7.94
N ASP A 106 9.33 5.06 -7.24
CA ASP A 106 9.40 4.81 -5.79
C ASP A 106 8.51 5.76 -4.99
N LEU A 107 8.48 7.06 -5.35
CA LEU A 107 7.63 8.05 -4.70
C LEU A 107 6.15 7.78 -4.94
N ILE A 108 5.78 7.40 -6.17
CA ILE A 108 4.41 7.01 -6.51
C ILE A 108 4.00 5.77 -5.71
N ALA A 109 4.86 4.75 -5.63
CA ALA A 109 4.62 3.55 -4.83
C ALA A 109 4.41 3.91 -3.35
N ALA A 110 5.32 4.69 -2.76
CA ALA A 110 5.25 5.10 -1.37
C ALA A 110 4.02 5.96 -1.07
N TRP A 111 3.64 6.85 -1.98
CA TRP A 111 2.40 7.63 -1.86
C TRP A 111 1.18 6.72 -1.78
N ARG A 112 1.04 5.78 -2.72
CA ARG A 112 -0.12 4.87 -2.76
C ARG A 112 -0.15 3.91 -1.57
N VAL A 113 1.00 3.35 -1.18
CA VAL A 113 1.13 2.53 0.03
C VAL A 113 0.79 3.36 1.28
N GLY A 114 1.22 4.62 1.34
CA GLY A 114 0.88 5.56 2.41
C GLY A 114 -0.62 5.78 2.53
N LEU A 115 -1.32 6.03 1.42
CA LEU A 115 -2.79 6.17 1.43
C LEU A 115 -3.47 4.91 1.98
N LYS A 116 -2.99 3.72 1.61
CA LYS A 116 -3.51 2.43 2.14
C LYS A 116 -3.18 2.24 3.61
N LEU A 117 -2.11 2.83 4.11
CA LEU A 117 -1.78 2.92 5.54
C LEU A 117 -2.43 4.12 6.23
N GLN A 118 -3.48 4.69 5.63
CA GLN A 118 -4.27 5.80 6.19
C GLN A 118 -3.42 7.06 6.43
N LYS A 119 -2.39 7.29 5.60
CA LYS A 119 -1.57 8.50 5.60
C LYS A 119 -2.07 9.47 4.54
N ASP A 120 -1.91 10.76 4.82
CA ASP A 120 -2.19 11.81 3.83
C ASP A 120 -1.12 11.85 2.73
N ALA A 121 -1.47 12.34 1.55
CA ALA A 121 -0.58 12.41 0.40
C ALA A 121 0.76 13.12 0.69
N VAL A 122 0.74 14.14 1.55
CA VAL A 122 1.93 14.91 1.96
C VAL A 122 3.02 14.05 2.61
N TRP A 123 2.69 12.87 3.16
CA TRP A 123 3.67 11.96 3.75
C TRP A 123 4.72 11.45 2.76
N VAL A 124 4.44 11.51 1.44
CA VAL A 124 5.44 11.18 0.42
C VAL A 124 6.67 12.09 0.49
N VAL A 125 6.52 13.33 1.00
CA VAL A 125 7.64 14.27 1.19
C VAL A 125 8.63 13.72 2.22
N LEU A 126 8.15 13.07 3.28
CA LEU A 126 9.04 12.41 4.24
C LEU A 126 9.77 11.24 3.58
N TYR A 127 9.10 10.44 2.75
CA TYR A 127 9.76 9.40 1.98
C TYR A 127 10.77 9.96 0.97
N PHE A 128 10.55 11.18 0.45
CA PHE A 128 11.48 11.84 -0.45
C PHE A 128 12.84 12.08 0.23
N PHE A 129 12.84 12.66 1.42
CA PHE A 129 14.06 13.03 2.14
C PHE A 129 14.63 11.91 3.01
N LEU A 130 13.77 11.13 3.69
CA LEU A 130 14.17 10.10 4.65
C LEU A 130 13.35 8.80 4.45
N PRO A 131 13.61 8.01 3.39
CA PRO A 131 12.96 6.72 3.18
C PRO A 131 13.01 5.75 4.38
N PRO A 132 14.16 5.56 5.08
CA PRO A 132 14.20 4.66 6.23
C PRO A 132 13.25 5.07 7.36
N VAL A 133 13.16 6.38 7.62
CA VAL A 133 12.29 6.93 8.69
C VAL A 133 10.83 6.73 8.32
N TRP A 134 10.47 7.02 7.06
CA TRP A 134 9.12 6.77 6.56
C TRP A 134 8.74 5.29 6.69
N LEU A 135 9.62 4.37 6.28
CA LEU A 135 9.39 2.92 6.37
C LEU A 135 9.27 2.47 7.83
N GLY A 136 10.15 2.93 8.71
CA GLY A 136 10.13 2.57 10.13
C GLY A 136 8.84 3.02 10.82
N ILE A 137 8.39 4.26 10.58
CA ILE A 137 7.11 4.74 11.14
C ILE A 137 5.95 3.87 10.64
N ASN A 138 5.84 3.68 9.32
CA ASN A 138 4.74 2.90 8.74
C ASN A 138 4.77 1.41 9.12
N ALA A 139 5.96 0.86 9.39
CA ALA A 139 6.15 -0.49 9.88
C ALA A 139 5.58 -0.70 11.29
N PHE A 140 5.83 0.23 12.22
CA PHE A 140 5.55 0.02 13.65
C PHE A 140 4.40 0.84 14.22
N ASP A 141 3.92 1.87 13.52
CA ASP A 141 2.79 2.64 14.01
C ASP A 141 1.49 1.81 14.02
N LYS A 142 0.44 2.38 14.60
CA LYS A 142 -0.86 1.72 14.76
C LYS A 142 -1.72 1.72 13.49
N SER A 143 -1.28 2.34 12.40
CA SER A 143 -2.03 2.36 11.13
C SER A 143 -2.45 0.95 10.70
N ARG A 144 -3.64 0.88 10.11
CA ARG A 144 -4.20 -0.36 9.55
C ARG A 144 -4.21 -0.24 8.03
N TRP A 145 -4.01 -1.38 7.39
CA TRP A 145 -4.13 -1.45 5.94
C TRP A 145 -5.59 -1.30 5.54
N ASN A 146 -5.87 -0.33 4.68
CA ASN A 146 -7.16 -0.09 4.06
C ASN A 146 -7.03 -0.24 2.53
N PRO A 147 -7.47 -1.38 1.95
CA PRO A 147 -7.42 -1.59 0.51
C PRO A 147 -8.52 -0.82 -0.23
N ALA A 148 -9.54 -0.31 0.47
CA ALA A 148 -10.67 0.40 -0.11
C ALA A 148 -10.34 1.87 -0.43
N ILE A 149 -9.24 2.09 -1.16
CA ILE A 149 -8.93 3.40 -1.73
C ILE A 149 -9.35 3.43 -3.20
N GLN A 150 -9.62 4.64 -3.71
CA GLN A 150 -9.93 4.82 -5.13
C GLN A 150 -8.79 4.22 -5.99
N PRO A 151 -9.12 3.47 -7.06
CA PRO A 151 -8.13 2.95 -7.99
C PRO A 151 -7.21 4.06 -8.51
N ALA A 152 -5.96 3.73 -8.78
CA ALA A 152 -5.03 4.71 -9.35
C ALA A 152 -5.52 5.16 -10.74
N SER A 153 -5.29 6.42 -11.09
CA SER A 153 -5.66 6.95 -12.42
C SER A 153 -4.95 6.22 -13.57
N TRP A 154 -3.78 5.62 -13.30
CA TRP A 154 -3.04 4.81 -14.27
C TRP A 154 -3.39 3.31 -14.21
N ALA A 155 -4.39 2.88 -13.45
CA ALA A 155 -4.71 1.45 -13.31
C ALA A 155 -5.05 0.79 -14.67
N ALA A 156 -5.57 1.54 -15.64
CA ALA A 156 -5.80 1.06 -16.99
C ALA A 156 -4.54 1.03 -17.89
N ASN A 157 -3.44 1.69 -17.49
CA ASN A 157 -2.23 1.84 -18.30
C ASN A 157 -1.45 0.53 -18.45
N GLY A 158 -1.10 0.15 -19.68
CA GLY A 158 -0.39 -1.09 -20.05
C GLY A 158 0.86 -1.37 -19.22
N LEU A 159 1.65 -0.33 -18.99
CA LEU A 159 2.97 -0.40 -18.39
C LEU A 159 2.94 -0.17 -16.87
N LEU A 160 2.18 0.83 -16.42
CA LEU A 160 2.18 1.28 -15.03
C LEU A 160 1.23 0.50 -14.13
N GLY A 161 0.05 0.11 -14.63
CA GLY A 161 -0.94 -0.59 -13.83
C GLY A 161 -0.55 -2.03 -13.54
N ASP A 162 -0.82 -2.51 -12.33
CA ASP A 162 -0.73 -3.93 -12.01
C ASP A 162 -1.91 -4.72 -12.60
N ARG A 163 -1.61 -5.79 -13.35
CA ARG A 163 -2.58 -6.74 -13.89
C ARG A 163 -2.30 -8.18 -13.50
N THR A 164 -1.34 -8.38 -12.60
CA THR A 164 -0.88 -9.71 -12.24
C THR A 164 -1.57 -10.15 -10.95
N VAL A 165 -1.78 -11.45 -10.80
CA VAL A 165 -2.17 -12.05 -9.52
C VAL A 165 -1.01 -12.91 -9.07
N TRP A 166 -0.48 -12.63 -7.88
CA TRP A 166 0.63 -13.39 -7.30
C TRP A 166 0.11 -14.13 -6.09
N ASP A 167 0.43 -15.41 -6.00
CA ASP A 167 0.00 -16.22 -4.86
C ASP A 167 0.55 -15.65 -3.54
N GLY A 168 -0.32 -15.58 -2.54
CA GLY A 168 -0.03 -15.01 -1.23
C GLY A 168 0.16 -13.49 -1.20
N ILE A 169 -0.13 -12.75 -2.28
CA ILE A 169 -0.07 -11.28 -2.26
C ILE A 169 -1.44 -10.72 -2.67
N PRO A 170 -2.08 -9.91 -1.81
CA PRO A 170 -3.42 -9.39 -2.10
C PRO A 170 -3.47 -8.59 -3.40
N ALA A 171 -4.52 -8.86 -4.18
CA ALA A 171 -4.81 -8.06 -5.36
C ALA A 171 -5.19 -6.64 -4.94
N GLN A 172 -4.75 -5.66 -5.71
CA GLN A 172 -5.10 -4.27 -5.45
C GLN A 172 -6.32 -3.83 -6.27
N ALA A 173 -6.96 -2.75 -5.86
CA ALA A 173 -8.09 -2.17 -6.59
C ALA A 173 -7.63 -1.71 -7.99
N SER A 174 -8.05 -2.44 -9.02
CA SER A 174 -7.85 -2.05 -10.41
C SER A 174 -9.06 -1.24 -10.90
N ALA A 175 -8.84 -0.33 -11.84
CA ALA A 175 -9.95 0.23 -12.61
C ALA A 175 -10.63 -0.96 -13.29
N ALA A 176 -11.96 -1.09 -13.14
CA ALA A 176 -12.73 -2.11 -13.82
C ALA A 176 -12.31 -2.11 -15.29
N ALA A 177 -11.69 -3.21 -15.74
CA ALA A 177 -11.31 -3.32 -17.13
C ALA A 177 -12.60 -3.20 -17.97
N PRO A 178 -12.60 -2.48 -19.11
CA PRO A 178 -13.65 -2.71 -20.09
C PRO A 178 -13.62 -4.20 -20.41
N ASN A 179 -14.76 -4.84 -20.23
CA ASN A 179 -15.00 -6.27 -20.33
C ASN A 179 -14.36 -6.83 -21.61
N ALA A 180 -13.13 -7.33 -21.54
CA ALA A 180 -12.49 -8.07 -22.61
C ALA A 180 -13.04 -9.49 -22.49
N GLY A 181 -14.14 -9.75 -23.19
CA GLY A 181 -14.62 -11.11 -23.38
C GLY A 181 -13.54 -11.93 -24.06
N TYR A 182 -12.85 -12.75 -23.28
CA TYR A 182 -12.34 -14.08 -23.63
C TYR A 182 -11.65 -14.68 -22.39
N GLY A 183 -12.26 -15.73 -21.82
CA GLY A 183 -11.62 -16.68 -20.91
C GLY A 183 -11.27 -16.18 -19.51
N SER A 184 -12.19 -16.33 -18.56
CA SER A 184 -11.88 -16.30 -17.13
C SER A 184 -11.02 -17.50 -16.72
N PRO A 185 -9.90 -17.33 -15.99
CA PRO A 185 -9.32 -18.42 -15.22
C PRO A 185 -10.17 -18.63 -13.96
N GLN A 186 -10.70 -19.84 -13.82
CA GLN A 186 -11.45 -20.32 -12.66
C GLN A 186 -10.66 -20.06 -11.37
N GLY A 187 -11.28 -19.30 -10.47
CA GLY A 187 -10.81 -19.18 -9.09
C GLY A 187 -11.00 -20.50 -8.36
N TYR A 188 -9.92 -21.05 -7.83
CA TYR A 188 -9.97 -22.21 -6.94
C TYR A 188 -10.67 -21.81 -5.64
N ALA A 189 -11.86 -22.40 -5.43
CA ALA A 189 -12.61 -22.27 -4.19
C ALA A 189 -11.84 -22.94 -3.04
N GLN A 190 -11.70 -22.20 -1.96
CA GLN A 190 -11.25 -22.67 -0.65
C GLN A 190 -12.23 -23.72 -0.10
N PRO A 191 -11.79 -24.90 0.36
CA PRO A 191 -12.70 -25.90 0.94
C PRO A 191 -13.17 -25.44 2.33
N GLY A 192 -14.46 -25.12 2.45
CA GLY A 192 -15.16 -24.93 3.72
C GLY A 192 -15.76 -26.25 4.25
N PRO A 193 -15.93 -26.41 5.58
CA PRO A 193 -16.40 -27.66 6.18
C PRO A 193 -17.86 -27.98 5.84
N GLN A 194 -18.10 -29.26 5.56
CA GLN A 194 -19.35 -29.85 5.07
C GLN A 194 -20.48 -29.75 6.11
N GLY A 195 -21.57 -29.09 5.72
CA GLY A 195 -22.84 -29.07 6.45
C GLY A 195 -24.02 -29.12 5.47
N TYR A 196 -24.81 -30.19 5.59
CA TYR A 196 -26.10 -30.53 4.97
C TYR A 196 -26.69 -29.61 3.88
N ALA A 197 -26.83 -30.17 2.67
CA ALA A 197 -27.60 -29.60 1.56
C ALA A 197 -29.10 -29.96 1.66
N PRO A 198 -30.03 -28.98 1.59
CA PRO A 198 -31.46 -29.25 1.45
C PRO A 198 -31.83 -29.64 0.00
N PRO A 199 -32.88 -30.47 -0.22
CA PRO A 199 -33.21 -31.01 -1.53
C PRO A 199 -33.77 -29.97 -2.53
N ALA A 200 -33.46 -30.17 -3.81
CA ALA A 200 -33.82 -29.30 -4.92
C ALA A 200 -35.34 -29.26 -5.18
N GLN A 201 -35.89 -28.04 -5.33
CA GLN A 201 -37.25 -27.84 -5.84
C GLN A 201 -37.25 -27.61 -7.37
N PRO A 202 -38.20 -28.19 -8.13
CA PRO A 202 -38.28 -28.02 -9.58
C PRO A 202 -38.89 -26.68 -10.00
N GLY A 203 -38.20 -26.01 -10.94
CA GLY A 203 -38.78 -25.30 -12.09
C GLY A 203 -39.79 -24.18 -11.87
N TYR A 204 -39.30 -22.93 -11.89
CA TYR A 204 -40.07 -21.78 -12.39
C TYR A 204 -39.19 -20.99 -13.37
N ALA A 205 -39.60 -20.96 -14.64
CA ALA A 205 -39.02 -20.09 -15.65
C ALA A 205 -39.54 -18.66 -15.44
N PRO A 206 -38.67 -17.63 -15.36
CA PRO A 206 -39.13 -16.26 -15.27
C PRO A 206 -39.75 -15.80 -16.61
N PRO A 207 -40.86 -15.04 -16.59
CA PRO A 207 -41.53 -14.57 -17.81
C PRO A 207 -40.65 -13.57 -18.59
N ALA A 208 -40.74 -13.63 -19.92
CA ALA A 208 -40.02 -12.76 -20.84
C ALA A 208 -40.41 -11.28 -20.65
N GLN A 209 -39.41 -10.41 -20.46
CA GLN A 209 -39.62 -8.97 -20.42
C GLN A 209 -39.81 -8.40 -21.84
N PRO A 210 -40.80 -7.51 -22.07
CA PRO A 210 -40.97 -6.80 -23.34
C PRO A 210 -39.76 -5.92 -23.67
N GLY A 211 -39.31 -5.99 -24.92
CA GLY A 211 -38.12 -5.30 -25.41
C GLY A 211 -38.24 -3.78 -25.36
N TYR A 212 -37.26 -3.14 -24.73
CA TYR A 212 -37.02 -1.71 -24.88
C TYR A 212 -36.28 -1.47 -26.20
N ALA A 213 -36.93 -0.75 -27.13
CA ALA A 213 -36.29 -0.27 -28.34
C ALA A 213 -35.17 0.73 -27.98
N GLN A 214 -33.99 0.56 -28.58
CA GLN A 214 -32.87 1.50 -28.49
C GLN A 214 -33.27 2.88 -29.05
N PRO A 215 -32.93 4.00 -28.39
CA PRO A 215 -33.04 5.32 -29.00
C PRO A 215 -32.06 5.46 -30.18
N ALA A 216 -32.57 5.96 -31.31
CA ALA A 216 -31.76 6.24 -32.49
C ALA A 216 -30.75 7.36 -32.21
N ALA A 217 -29.54 7.21 -32.76
CA ALA A 217 -28.48 8.22 -32.70
C ALA A 217 -28.88 9.51 -33.45
N PRO A 218 -28.56 10.72 -32.93
CA PRO A 218 -28.85 11.96 -33.64
C PRO A 218 -27.95 12.15 -34.86
N ALA A 219 -28.58 12.47 -35.99
CA ALA A 219 -27.91 12.84 -37.23
C ALA A 219 -27.19 14.20 -37.11
N THR A 220 -26.00 14.29 -37.69
CA THR A 220 -25.21 15.50 -37.86
C THR A 220 -25.86 16.47 -38.84
N GLY A 221 -26.15 17.70 -38.40
CA GLY A 221 -26.34 18.85 -39.29
C GLY A 221 -27.71 19.54 -39.21
N ALA A 222 -27.94 20.34 -38.17
CA ALA A 222 -28.86 21.47 -38.21
C ALA A 222 -28.47 22.52 -37.13
N PRO A 223 -28.64 23.84 -37.39
CA PRO A 223 -28.12 24.90 -36.54
C PRO A 223 -28.87 25.06 -35.20
N VAL A 224 -28.11 25.40 -34.15
CA VAL A 224 -28.53 25.49 -32.74
C VAL A 224 -29.22 26.85 -32.47
N PRO A 225 -30.39 26.89 -31.80
CA PRO A 225 -31.00 28.15 -31.33
C PRO A 225 -30.23 28.74 -30.12
N PRO A 226 -30.31 30.05 -29.84
CA PRO A 226 -29.58 30.67 -28.73
C PRO A 226 -30.01 30.11 -27.37
N ALA A 227 -29.04 29.81 -26.52
CA ALA A 227 -29.24 29.30 -25.16
C ALA A 227 -29.91 30.35 -24.25
N THR A 228 -30.98 29.96 -23.55
CA THR A 228 -31.52 30.69 -22.42
C THR A 228 -30.55 30.65 -21.22
N PRO A 229 -30.36 31.76 -20.47
CA PRO A 229 -29.49 31.76 -19.29
C PRO A 229 -30.00 30.81 -18.19
N PRO A 230 -29.11 30.14 -17.43
CA PRO A 230 -29.51 29.31 -16.29
C PRO A 230 -30.17 30.14 -15.19
N ALA A 231 -31.23 29.60 -14.58
CA ALA A 231 -31.85 30.15 -13.38
C ALA A 231 -30.86 30.18 -12.20
N ALA A 232 -30.94 31.24 -11.38
CA ALA A 232 -30.08 31.43 -10.22
C ALA A 232 -30.23 30.29 -9.19
N PRO A 233 -29.15 29.90 -8.46
CA PRO A 233 -29.22 28.87 -7.45
C PRO A 233 -30.16 29.24 -6.30
N SER A 234 -31.06 28.33 -5.93
CA SER A 234 -31.88 28.41 -4.72
C SER A 234 -31.00 28.40 -3.46
N ALA A 235 -31.44 29.14 -2.44
CA ALA A 235 -30.74 29.32 -1.18
C ALA A 235 -30.42 27.99 -0.46
N PRO A 236 -29.34 27.91 0.34
CA PRO A 236 -28.97 26.71 1.07
C PRO A 236 -30.05 26.30 2.09
N PRO A 237 -30.29 25.00 2.32
CA PRO A 237 -31.14 24.54 3.41
C PRO A 237 -30.63 25.02 4.78
N ALA A 238 -31.56 25.35 5.68
CA ALA A 238 -31.24 25.77 7.04
C ALA A 238 -30.45 24.67 7.79
N ALA A 239 -29.48 25.09 8.61
CA ALA A 239 -28.64 24.20 9.40
C ALA A 239 -29.48 23.32 10.36
N PRO A 240 -29.11 22.04 10.57
CA PRO A 240 -29.76 21.19 11.56
C PRO A 240 -29.65 21.77 12.97
N SER A 241 -30.75 21.75 13.73
CA SER A 241 -30.79 22.14 15.14
C SER A 241 -29.88 21.24 16.00
N ALA A 242 -29.18 21.85 16.95
CA ALA A 242 -28.23 21.18 17.83
C ALA A 242 -28.88 20.03 18.64
N PRO A 243 -28.15 18.94 18.96
CA PRO A 243 -28.65 17.86 19.80
C PRO A 243 -28.96 18.33 21.23
N PRO A 244 -29.98 17.77 21.90
CA PRO A 244 -30.26 18.04 23.31
C PRO A 244 -29.06 17.65 24.20
N ALA A 245 -28.80 18.48 25.22
CA ALA A 245 -27.74 18.24 26.19
C ALA A 245 -27.90 16.88 26.91
N ALA A 246 -26.78 16.19 27.14
CA ALA A 246 -26.75 14.91 27.82
C ALA A 246 -27.27 15.03 29.28
N PRO A 247 -27.99 14.02 29.79
CA PRO A 247 -28.43 13.99 31.20
C PRO A 247 -27.25 14.03 32.16
N THR A 248 -27.33 14.86 33.19
CA THR A 248 -26.34 14.94 34.28
C THR A 248 -26.25 13.63 35.04
N ALA A 249 -25.03 13.15 35.29
CA ALA A 249 -24.76 11.93 36.04
C ALA A 249 -25.27 12.03 37.50
N PRO A 250 -25.79 10.93 38.08
CA PRO A 250 -26.26 10.91 39.47
C PRO A 250 -25.10 11.03 40.48
N PRO A 251 -25.36 11.53 41.71
CA PRO A 251 -24.33 11.75 42.72
C PRO A 251 -23.65 10.44 43.15
N ALA A 252 -22.34 10.50 43.39
CA ALA A 252 -21.54 9.37 43.85
C ALA A 252 -22.00 8.87 45.24
N ALA A 253 -22.05 7.55 45.39
CA ALA A 253 -22.42 6.89 46.64
C ALA A 253 -21.36 7.10 47.75
N PRO A 254 -21.75 7.14 49.04
CA PRO A 254 -20.82 7.28 50.15
C PRO A 254 -19.86 6.08 50.27
N PRO A 255 -18.62 6.28 50.77
CA PRO A 255 -17.66 5.20 50.95
C PRO A 255 -18.12 4.19 52.01
N ALA A 256 -17.90 2.90 51.74
CA ALA A 256 -18.23 1.80 52.62
C ALA A 256 -17.35 1.78 53.89
N SER A 257 -17.96 1.44 55.03
CA SER A 257 -17.30 1.28 56.33
C SER A 257 -16.27 0.14 56.32
N PRO A 258 -15.17 0.23 57.10
CA PRO A 258 -14.13 -0.79 57.15
C PRO A 258 -14.64 -2.10 57.77
N THR A 259 -14.47 -3.22 57.08
CA THR A 259 -14.76 -4.56 57.59
C THR A 259 -13.60 -5.05 58.48
N THR A 260 -13.90 -5.40 59.72
CA THR A 260 -12.99 -6.08 60.65
C THR A 260 -12.63 -7.49 60.18
N PRO A 261 -11.40 -8.00 60.38
CA PRO A 261 -11.02 -9.35 59.99
C PRO A 261 -11.67 -10.40 60.90
N PRO A 262 -11.98 -11.61 60.39
CA PRO A 262 -12.49 -12.69 61.22
C PRO A 262 -11.38 -13.27 62.11
N THR A 263 -11.69 -13.43 63.40
CA THR A 263 -10.85 -14.11 64.40
C THR A 263 -10.80 -15.62 64.13
N ASP A 264 -9.61 -16.17 63.97
CA ASP A 264 -9.33 -17.61 63.82
C ASP A 264 -9.55 -18.33 65.17
N PRO A 265 -10.45 -19.33 65.25
CA PRO A 265 -10.75 -20.05 66.48
C PRO A 265 -9.70 -21.11 66.88
N THR A 266 -8.52 -21.16 66.25
CA THR A 266 -7.52 -22.22 66.52
C THR A 266 -6.25 -21.78 67.28
N GLN A 267 -6.21 -20.55 67.83
CA GLN A 267 -5.05 -20.09 68.59
C GLN A 267 -5.14 -20.42 70.10
N PRO A 268 -4.28 -21.28 70.67
CA PRO A 268 -4.19 -21.50 72.11
C PRO A 268 -3.47 -20.34 72.84
N PRO A 269 -3.82 -20.05 74.10
CA PRO A 269 -3.36 -18.87 74.82
C PRO A 269 -1.92 -18.99 75.33
N ALA A 270 -1.13 -17.92 75.14
CA ALA A 270 -0.02 -17.51 75.97
C ALA A 270 0.10 -15.98 75.92
#